data_AF-X5DJX2-F1
#
_entry.id   AF-X5DJX2-F1
#
_cell.length_a   1.000
_cell.length_b   1.000
_cell.length_c   1.000
_cell.angle_alpha   90.00
_cell.angle_beta   90.00
_cell.angle_gamma   90.00
#
_symmetry.space_group_name_H-M   'P 1'
#
loop_
_entity.id
_entity.type
_entity.pdbx_description
1 polymer ?
#
loop_
_entity_poly.entity_id
_entity_poly.type
_entity_poly.pdbx_seq_one_letter_code
_entity_poly.pdbx_strand_id
1 'polypeptide(L)' 'MIKKAAIFSLLLMVTAVVMAQVPSGIPSGTPEPLELTLTNIIVFIVLPVIIVILYIYWRRKKRK' A
#
# COMPACT_ATOMS: atom_id res chain seq x y z
N MET A 1 -20.06 -3.13 10.41
CA MET A 1 -19.70 -2.32 9.22
C MET A 1 -18.18 -2.19 9.01
N ILE A 2 -17.37 -1.83 10.02
CA ILE A 2 -15.90 -1.65 9.86
C ILE A 2 -15.19 -2.90 9.31
N LYS A 3 -15.55 -4.10 9.78
CA LYS A 3 -14.93 -5.35 9.30
C LYS A 3 -15.13 -5.56 7.78
N LYS A 4 -16.33 -5.27 7.28
CA LYS A 4 -16.65 -5.36 5.84
C LYS A 4 -15.89 -4.30 5.03
N ALA A 5 -15.80 -3.08 5.54
CA ALA A 5 -15.02 -2.01 4.91
C ALA A 5 -13.52 -2.30 4.88
N ALA A 6 -12.95 -2.86 5.96
CA ALA A 6 -11.54 -3.25 6.00
C ALA A 6 -11.22 -4.40 5.02
N ILE A 7 -12.10 -5.40 4.94
CA ILE A 7 -11.99 -6.49 3.96
C ILE A 7 -12.09 -5.95 2.54
N PHE A 8 -13.01 -5.02 2.28
CA PHE A 8 -13.17 -4.38 0.98
C PHE A 8 -11.94 -3.55 0.58
N SER A 9 -11.39 -2.76 1.51
CA SER A 9 -10.15 -2.01 1.28
C SER A 9 -8.95 -2.93 1.04
N LEU A 10 -8.84 -4.05 1.74
CA LEU A 10 -7.80 -5.05 1.50
C LEU A 10 -7.94 -5.68 0.10
N LEU A 11 -9.16 -6.04 -0.28
CA LEU A 11 -9.48 -6.57 -1.62
C LEU A 11 -9.11 -5.57 -2.72
N LEU A 12 -9.47 -4.29 -2.57
CA LEU A 12 -9.10 -3.24 -3.51
C LEU A 12 -7.58 -3.08 -3.66
N MET A 13 -6.85 -3.15 -2.54
CA MET A 13 -5.39 -3.05 -2.53
C MET A 13 -4.73 -4.25 -3.24
N VAL A 14 -5.23 -5.47 -3.03
CA VAL A 14 -4.76 -6.67 -3.74
C VAL A 14 -5.04 -6.57 -5.24
N THR A 15 -6.24 -6.12 -5.63
CA THR A 15 -6.57 -5.96 -7.06
C THR A 15 -5.71 -4.90 -7.75
N ALA A 16 -5.37 -3.81 -7.06
CA ALA A 16 -4.50 -2.77 -7.61
C ALA A 16 -3.08 -3.29 -7.90
N VAL A 17 -2.54 -4.17 -7.05
CA VAL A 17 -1.23 -4.80 -7.26
C VAL A 17 -1.27 -5.79 -8.44
N VAL A 18 -2.32 -6.62 -8.52
CA VAL A 18 -2.47 -7.62 -9.59
C VAL A 18 -2.72 -6.96 -10.96
N MET A 19 -3.37 -5.80 -10.98
CA MET A 19 -3.69 -5.05 -12.20
C MET A 19 -2.61 -4.04 -12.61
N ALA A 20 -1.46 -3.99 -11.93
CA ALA A 20 -0.33 -3.16 -12.32
C ALA A 20 0.33 -3.75 -13.59
N GLN A 21 -0.24 -3.47 -14.76
CA GLN A 21 0.30 -3.87 -16.05
C GLN A 21 1.44 -2.95 -16.45
N VAL A 22 2.59 -3.52 -16.82
CA VAL A 22 3.65 -2.77 -17.48
C VAL A 22 3.17 -2.42 -18.89
N PRO A 23 3.30 -1.16 -19.35
CA PRO A 23 2.93 -0.78 -20.71
C PRO A 23 3.62 -1.69 -21.73
N SER A 24 2.85 -2.31 -22.60
CA SER A 24 3.39 -3.11 -23.69
C SER A 24 3.91 -2.21 -24.81
N GLY A 25 4.97 -2.65 -25.52
CA GLY A 25 5.49 -1.96 -26.70
C GLY A 25 6.66 -1.00 -26.45
N ILE A 26 7.09 -0.82 -25.20
CA ILE A 26 8.34 -0.11 -24.87
C ILE A 26 9.33 -1.16 -24.36
N PRO A 27 10.58 -1.20 -24.85
CA PRO A 27 11.62 -2.01 -24.23
C PRO A 27 11.84 -1.48 -22.81
N SER A 28 11.11 -2.07 -21.87
CA SER A 28 11.45 -1.98 -20.46
C SER A 28 12.63 -2.92 -20.27
N GLY A 29 13.72 -2.39 -19.69
CA GLY A 29 14.80 -3.24 -19.22
C GLY A 29 14.27 -4.30 -18.26
N THR A 30 15.08 -5.29 -17.94
CA THR A 30 14.74 -6.21 -16.85
C THR A 30 14.52 -5.40 -15.57
N PRO A 31 13.32 -5.41 -14.97
CA PRO A 31 13.07 -4.64 -13.77
C PRO A 31 13.99 -5.15 -12.67
N GLU A 32 14.84 -4.27 -12.14
CA GLU A 32 15.70 -4.59 -11.01
C GLU A 32 14.86 -4.59 -9.72
N PRO A 33 15.16 -5.50 -8.78
CA PRO A 33 14.50 -5.51 -7.49
C PRO A 33 14.76 -4.19 -6.74
N LEU A 34 13.77 -3.72 -6.00
CA LEU A 34 13.92 -2.53 -5.17
C LEU A 34 15.03 -2.76 -4.13
N GLU A 35 16.05 -1.92 -4.16
CA GLU A 35 17.12 -1.98 -3.16
C GLU A 35 16.60 -1.62 -1.76
N LEU A 36 17.01 -2.37 -0.74
CA LEU A 36 16.63 -2.15 0.66
C LEU A 36 17.48 -1.07 1.31
N THR A 37 17.57 0.10 0.68
CA THR A 37 18.19 1.28 1.28
C THR A 37 17.30 1.85 2.39
N LEU A 38 17.90 2.61 3.31
CA LEU A 38 17.16 3.25 4.41
C LEU A 38 16.01 4.11 3.87
N THR A 39 16.24 4.88 2.82
CA THR A 39 15.22 5.72 2.17
C THR A 39 14.07 4.88 1.64
N ASN A 40 14.36 3.80 0.92
CA ASN A 40 13.33 2.93 0.35
C ASN A 40 12.53 2.23 1.44
N ILE A 41 13.18 1.77 2.52
CA ILE A 41 12.48 1.17 3.68
C ILE A 41 11.53 2.20 4.31
N ILE A 42 11.98 3.44 4.50
CA ILE A 42 11.15 4.50 5.10
C ILE A 42 9.93 4.79 4.23
N VAL A 43 10.15 5.00 2.93
CA VAL A 43 9.09 5.41 1.99
C VAL A 43 8.10 4.28 1.72
N PHE A 44 8.59 3.07 1.45
CA PHE A 44 7.75 1.97 0.98
C PHE A 44 7.21 1.08 2.11
N ILE A 45 7.72 1.18 3.33
CA ILE A 45 7.27 0.35 4.47
C ILE A 45 6.82 1.21 5.65
N VAL A 46 7.70 2.07 6.18
CA VAL A 46 7.44 2.80 7.43
C VAL A 46 6.29 3.79 7.26
N LEU A 47 6.32 4.60 6.19
CA LEU A 47 5.30 5.62 5.93
C LEU A 47 3.88 5.01 5.77
N PRO A 48 3.65 3.96 4.96
CA PRO A 48 2.35 3.28 4.90
C PRO A 48 1.86 2.76 6.26
N VAL A 49 2.75 2.15 7.04
CA VAL A 49 2.40 1.59 8.36
C VAL A 49 1.97 2.71 9.32
N ILE A 50 2.70 3.84 9.35
CA ILE A 50 2.34 5.00 10.16
C ILE A 50 0.96 5.55 9.76
N ILE A 51 0.70 5.69 8.46
CA ILE A 51 -0.60 6.17 7.96
C ILE A 51 -1.75 5.26 8.45
N VAL A 52 -1.58 3.94 8.38
CA VAL A 52 -2.57 2.97 8.87
C VAL A 52 -2.78 3.10 10.38
N ILE A 53 -1.70 3.22 11.16
CA ILE A 53 -1.77 3.40 12.62
C ILE A 53 -2.53 4.69 12.97
N LEU A 54 -2.16 5.81 12.34
CA LEU A 54 -2.80 7.11 12.57
C LEU A 54 -4.28 7.08 12.18
N TYR A 55 -4.62 6.45 11.06
CA TYR A 55 -6.01 6.26 10.64
C TYR A 55 -6.81 5.49 11.69
N ILE A 56 -6.29 4.36 12.19
CA ILE A 56 -6.95 3.55 13.21
C ILE A 56 -7.11 4.34 14.51
N TYR A 57 -6.05 5.04 14.94
CA TYR A 57 -6.09 5.89 16.13
C TYR A 57 -7.16 6.98 16.03
N TRP A 58 -7.17 7.73 14.93
CA TRP A 58 -8.16 8.77 14.67
C TRP A 58 -9.58 8.21 14.62
N ARG A 59 -9.78 7.07 13.95
CA ARG A 59 -11.09 6.43 13.84
C ARG A 59 -11.63 5.98 15.19
N ARG A 60 -10.75 5.50 16.08
CA ARG A 60 -11.13 5.11 17.46
C ARG A 60 -11.51 6.32 18.29
N LYS A 61 -10.79 7.44 18.16
CA LYS A 61 -11.07 8.67 18.91
C LYS A 61 -12.41 9.30 18.54
N LYS A 62 -12.82 9.27 17.26
CA LYS A 62 -14.11 9.79 16.77
C LYS A 62 -15.34 8.95 17.13
N ARG A 63 -15.18 7.77 17.74
CA ARG A 63 -16.29 6.91 18.19
C ARG A 63 -16.58 7.00 19.69
N LYS A 64 -15.78 7.78 20.43
CA LYS A 64 -16.13 8.31 21.75
C LYS A 64 -16.74 9.69 21.54
#